data_AF-A0A9J5YPT1-F1
#
_entry.id   AF-A0A9J5YPT1-F1
#
_cell.length_a   1.000
_cell.length_b   1.000
_cell.length_c   1.000
_cell.angle_alpha   90.00
_cell.angle_beta   90.00
_cell.angle_gamma   90.00
#
_symmetry.space_group_name_H-M   'P 1'
#
loop_
_entity.id
_entity.type
_entity.pdbx_description
1 polymer ?
#
loop_
_entity_poly.entity_id
_entity_poly.type
_entity_poly.pdbx_seq_one_letter_code
_entity_poly.pdbx_strand_id
1 'polypeptide(L)'
;MRKYGEEFEDENNKHELRRATNSGEGNVISSELFVAGDQPDLARKSPKDHRSPPSSPTSIFLVDLVPDGGIESCLRLRPGKRESRGGSRDRNRVGILVDGDLREQVVEVRRINDKLMMVKLVIGGCTLSVISAYAPQVGLDEEAEKLFYEDLDEVVRGIPNTEKIVIGGDFNGHIGATSNGFDDVHGSFGFGERNGGGTSLLDFAKAFELVIANSYFPKKENHLVTFRSSVAKTQIDYFLLRKGDRGLFKDCKVIPSENLTTQHKLLVMDLEIKRAKRKKIASD
;
A
#
# COMPACT_ATOMS: atom_id res chain seq x y z
N MET A 1 17.87 -30.11 -9.15
CA MET A 1 16.60 -30.03 -8.36
C MET A 1 16.96 -29.93 -6.89
N ARG A 2 16.80 -28.75 -6.27
CA ARG A 2 16.90 -28.58 -4.81
C ARG A 2 15.52 -28.13 -4.31
N LYS A 3 14.99 -28.88 -3.35
CA LYS A 3 13.75 -28.62 -2.62
C LYS A 3 13.90 -27.33 -1.80
N TYR A 4 12.96 -26.42 -1.92
CA TYR A 4 12.71 -25.37 -0.90
C TYR A 4 11.26 -25.54 -0.46
N GLY A 5 11.10 -26.10 0.73
CA GLY A 5 9.84 -26.24 1.42
C GLY A 5 10.19 -26.32 2.90
N GLU A 6 10.12 -25.16 3.56
CA GLU A 6 9.99 -24.94 5.00
C GLU A 6 10.06 -23.41 5.19
N GLU A 7 8.90 -22.75 5.24
CA GLU A 7 8.78 -21.35 5.68
C GLU A 7 8.72 -21.36 7.22
N PHE A 8 9.75 -20.77 7.84
CA PHE A 8 9.74 -20.41 9.25
C PHE A 8 8.72 -19.29 9.47
N GLU A 9 7.82 -19.44 10.44
CA GLU A 9 7.13 -18.29 11.02
C GLU A 9 8.20 -17.42 11.71
N ASP A 10 8.56 -16.30 11.08
CA ASP A 10 9.63 -15.44 11.58
C ASP A 10 9.13 -14.57 12.75
N GLU A 11 9.59 -14.87 13.96
CA GLU A 11 9.35 -14.10 15.18
C GLU A 11 9.91 -12.66 15.09
N ASN A 12 10.83 -12.35 14.16
CA ASN A 12 11.29 -10.98 13.89
C ASN A 12 10.15 -10.05 13.42
N ASN A 13 9.18 -10.61 12.69
CA ASN A 13 8.10 -9.87 12.05
C ASN A 13 7.11 -9.26 13.08
N LYS A 14 7.05 -9.81 14.31
CA LYS A 14 6.31 -9.21 15.45
C LYS A 14 7.05 -8.03 16.08
N HIS A 15 8.38 -8.01 16.01
CA HIS A 15 9.22 -6.95 16.56
C HIS A 15 9.26 -5.72 15.61
N GLU A 16 9.25 -5.95 14.30
CA GLU A 16 9.19 -4.92 13.25
C GLU A 16 7.87 -4.14 13.27
N LEU A 17 6.74 -4.84 13.40
CA LEU A 17 5.42 -4.23 13.59
C LEU A 17 5.31 -3.45 14.90
N ARG A 18 5.95 -3.93 15.97
CA ARG A 18 6.07 -3.18 17.23
C ARG A 18 6.91 -1.92 17.08
N ARG A 19 7.93 -1.87 16.21
CA ARG A 19 8.66 -0.61 15.90
C ARG A 19 7.79 0.36 15.09
N ALA A 20 7.13 -0.11 14.03
CA ALA A 20 6.26 0.72 13.20
C ALA A 20 5.01 1.25 13.95
N THR A 21 4.59 0.58 15.02
CA THR A 21 3.45 0.98 15.87
C THR A 21 3.83 1.73 17.14
N ASN A 22 5.00 1.43 17.75
CA ASN A 22 5.49 2.14 18.94
C ASN A 22 6.30 3.40 18.63
N SER A 23 6.63 3.68 17.36
CA SER A 23 7.50 4.81 17.06
C SER A 23 6.91 6.15 17.47
N GLY A 24 5.58 6.35 17.54
CA GLY A 24 4.92 7.52 18.16
C GLY A 24 5.33 8.91 17.64
N GLU A 25 6.37 8.99 16.79
CA GLU A 25 7.16 10.14 16.38
C GLU A 25 7.11 10.33 14.86
N GLY A 26 6.28 9.55 14.16
CA GLY A 26 5.98 9.75 12.75
C GLY A 26 5.16 11.03 12.57
N ASN A 27 5.74 12.07 11.96
CA ASN A 27 5.02 13.29 11.63
C ASN A 27 4.08 13.06 10.43
N VAL A 28 2.80 13.37 10.62
CA VAL A 28 1.76 13.31 9.60
C VAL A 28 1.96 14.48 8.61
N ILE A 29 2.23 14.19 7.33
CA ILE A 29 2.53 15.23 6.32
C ILE A 29 1.27 15.76 5.59
N SER A 30 0.07 15.19 5.82
CA SER A 30 -1.22 15.82 5.43
C SER A 30 -2.43 15.13 6.11
N SER A 31 -3.47 15.92 6.43
CA SER A 31 -4.58 15.73 7.41
C SER A 31 -5.20 14.33 7.58
N GLU A 32 -5.59 13.85 8.77
CA GLU A 32 -5.90 14.48 10.08
C GLU A 32 -5.63 13.46 11.22
N LEU A 33 -5.00 13.96 12.30
CA LEU A 33 -4.93 13.50 13.70
C LEU A 33 -5.23 12.02 14.05
N PHE A 34 -4.27 11.34 14.69
CA PHE A 34 -4.48 10.82 16.06
C PHE A 34 -3.16 10.77 16.83
N VAL A 35 -3.18 11.53 17.93
CA VAL A 35 -2.30 11.42 19.09
C VAL A 35 -2.44 10.00 19.63
N ALA A 36 -1.32 9.28 19.76
CA ALA A 36 -1.26 8.10 20.62
C ALA A 36 -1.37 8.59 22.07
N GLY A 37 -2.58 8.52 22.63
CA GLY A 37 -2.83 8.71 24.05
C GLY A 37 -3.14 7.34 24.67
N ASP A 38 -2.27 6.92 25.60
CA ASP A 38 -2.55 6.22 26.86
C ASP A 38 -4.06 6.06 27.23
N GLN A 39 -4.61 4.99 27.83
CA GLN A 39 -4.15 3.74 28.43
C GLN A 39 -5.45 2.94 28.84
N PRO A 40 -5.53 2.06 29.87
CA PRO A 40 -5.98 0.66 29.83
C PRO A 40 -7.39 0.36 30.43
N ASP A 41 -7.79 -0.92 30.35
CA ASP A 41 -8.78 -1.68 31.16
C ASP A 41 -10.17 -1.09 31.48
N LEU A 42 -11.24 -1.84 31.19
CA LEU A 42 -12.18 -2.37 32.21
C LEU A 42 -13.37 -3.13 31.59
N ALA A 43 -13.68 -4.25 32.23
CA ALA A 43 -14.82 -5.11 31.96
C ALA A 43 -16.16 -4.58 32.51
N ARG A 44 -17.26 -5.13 31.95
CA ARG A 44 -18.63 -5.38 32.49
C ARG A 44 -19.82 -4.54 31.97
N LYS A 45 -20.75 -5.32 31.37
CA LYS A 45 -22.25 -5.28 31.36
C LYS A 45 -23.03 -4.36 30.39
N SER A 46 -23.60 -5.01 29.35
CA SER A 46 -24.99 -5.06 28.82
C SER A 46 -26.05 -3.97 29.14
N PRO A 47 -27.20 -3.93 28.42
CA PRO A 47 -27.44 -3.75 26.98
C PRO A 47 -28.46 -2.61 26.71
N LYS A 48 -28.72 -2.33 25.42
CA LYS A 48 -29.73 -1.41 24.83
C LYS A 48 -29.19 -0.05 24.40
N ASP A 49 -28.73 -0.02 23.16
CA ASP A 49 -29.09 1.04 22.22
C ASP A 49 -28.85 0.48 20.81
N HIS A 50 -29.86 0.51 19.95
CA HIS A 50 -29.71 0.18 18.53
C HIS A 50 -28.88 1.29 17.86
N ARG A 51 -27.56 1.26 18.07
CA ARG A 51 -26.60 2.00 17.25
C ARG A 51 -26.11 1.07 16.16
N SER A 52 -26.41 1.44 14.92
CA SER A 52 -25.77 0.91 13.73
C SER A 52 -24.25 0.88 13.95
N PRO A 53 -23.56 -0.23 13.59
CA PRO A 53 -22.11 -0.29 13.75
C PRO A 53 -21.43 0.81 12.91
N PRO A 54 -20.30 1.38 13.39
CA PRO A 54 -19.60 2.42 12.67
C PRO A 54 -19.11 1.93 11.29
N SER A 55 -19.13 2.86 10.34
CA SER A 55 -18.87 2.72 8.89
C SER A 55 -17.57 1.98 8.52
N SER A 56 -17.59 1.42 7.30
CA SER A 56 -16.61 0.54 6.63
C SER A 56 -15.11 0.83 6.88
N PRO A 57 -14.27 -0.22 6.82
CA PRO A 57 -12.86 -0.18 7.17
C PRO A 57 -11.94 0.48 6.13
N THR A 58 -10.79 0.96 6.60
CA THR A 58 -9.72 1.64 5.85
C THR A 58 -8.63 0.65 5.41
N SER A 59 -8.31 0.52 4.12
CA SER A 59 -7.11 -0.23 3.70
C SER A 59 -5.85 0.38 4.29
N ILE A 60 -4.89 -0.42 4.70
CA ILE A 60 -3.62 0.12 5.15
C ILE A 60 -2.54 -0.67 4.44
N PHE A 61 -1.56 0.06 3.94
CA PHE A 61 -0.43 -0.46 3.22
C PHE A 61 0.84 -0.06 3.93
N LEU A 62 1.85 -0.91 3.91
CA LEU A 62 3.19 -0.61 4.40
C LEU A 62 4.18 -0.89 3.28
N VAL A 63 5.08 0.04 3.02
CA VAL A 63 6.26 -0.16 2.18
C VAL A 63 7.45 -0.08 3.12
N ASP A 64 8.12 -1.19 3.35
CA ASP A 64 9.34 -1.23 4.15
C ASP A 64 10.55 -1.00 3.22
N LEU A 65 11.34 0.00 3.54
CA LEU A 65 12.51 0.42 2.78
C LEU A 65 13.75 0.03 3.58
N VAL A 66 14.54 -0.88 3.02
CA VAL A 66 15.80 -1.32 3.61
C VAL A 66 16.96 -0.71 2.81
N PRO A 67 17.59 0.37 3.31
CA PRO A 67 18.80 0.92 2.73
C PRO A 67 20.00 0.00 3.01
N ASP A 68 20.94 -0.06 2.07
CA ASP A 68 22.25 -0.71 2.27
C ASP A 68 22.88 -0.21 3.58
N GLY A 69 23.04 -1.10 4.56
CA GLY A 69 23.59 -0.79 5.88
C GLY A 69 22.63 -0.96 7.07
N GLY A 70 21.39 -1.42 6.86
CA GLY A 70 20.60 -2.12 7.89
C GLY A 70 19.67 -1.27 8.76
N ILE A 71 19.24 -0.08 8.30
CA ILE A 71 18.18 0.69 9.00
C ILE A 71 16.88 0.58 8.20
N GLU A 72 16.00 -0.32 8.61
CA GLU A 72 14.65 -0.44 8.04
C GLU A 72 13.84 0.83 8.34
N SER A 73 13.13 1.33 7.34
CA SER A 73 12.27 2.49 7.49
C SER A 73 11.00 2.32 6.66
N CYS A 74 9.85 2.73 7.20
CA CYS A 74 8.57 2.40 6.57
C CYS A 74 7.81 3.61 5.99
N LEU A 75 7.01 3.34 4.97
CA LEU A 75 5.98 4.25 4.46
C LEU A 75 4.63 3.57 4.60
N ARG A 76 3.65 4.25 5.18
CA ARG A 76 2.31 3.70 5.36
C ARG A 76 1.29 4.45 4.53
N LEU A 77 0.68 3.77 3.56
CA LEU A 77 -0.39 4.34 2.73
C LEU A 77 -1.75 4.00 3.34
N ARG A 78 -2.68 4.94 3.26
CA ARG A 78 -4.03 4.80 3.80
C ARG A 78 -5.04 5.47 2.86
N PRO A 79 -6.20 4.89 2.58
CA PRO A 79 -7.41 5.62 2.31
C PRO A 79 -7.76 6.48 3.54
N GLY A 80 -8.18 7.71 3.30
CA GLY A 80 -8.63 8.65 4.30
C GLY A 80 -10.07 8.35 4.75
N LYS A 81 -10.34 8.61 6.03
CA LYS A 81 -11.64 8.38 6.68
C LYS A 81 -12.42 9.70 6.83
N ARG A 82 -13.75 9.55 6.91
CA ARG A 82 -14.73 10.62 7.22
C ARG A 82 -14.50 11.21 8.62
N GLU A 83 -14.26 12.51 8.72
CA GLU A 83 -14.48 13.27 9.96
C GLU A 83 -15.87 13.92 9.93
N SER A 84 -16.63 13.77 11.01
CA SER A 84 -17.88 14.51 11.23
C SER A 84 -17.61 15.68 12.16
N ARG A 85 -17.26 16.84 11.59
CA ARG A 85 -17.63 18.15 12.16
C ARG A 85 -18.43 18.88 11.08
N GLY A 86 -19.60 19.35 11.47
CA GLY A 86 -20.66 19.75 10.55
C GLY A 86 -20.22 20.80 9.52
N GLY A 87 -20.57 20.55 8.26
CA GLY A 87 -20.45 21.49 7.15
C GLY A 87 -19.85 20.88 5.89
N SER A 88 -20.73 20.48 4.95
CA SER A 88 -20.45 19.97 3.59
C SER A 88 -19.87 18.54 3.47
N ARG A 89 -20.32 17.83 2.42
CA ARG A 89 -20.14 16.38 2.18
C ARG A 89 -18.79 16.08 1.52
N ASP A 90 -17.70 16.07 2.28
CA ASP A 90 -16.39 15.65 1.75
C ASP A 90 -16.15 14.14 1.89
N ARG A 91 -15.76 13.52 0.77
CA ARG A 91 -15.71 12.07 0.53
C ARG A 91 -14.26 11.57 0.57
N ASN A 92 -14.10 10.29 0.94
CA ASN A 92 -12.92 9.42 0.79
C ASN A 92 -11.60 10.13 0.40
N ARG A 93 -10.72 10.35 1.36
CA ARG A 93 -9.39 10.95 1.11
C ARG A 93 -8.35 9.85 0.85
N VAL A 94 -7.09 10.20 0.64
CA VAL A 94 -5.93 9.30 0.68
C VAL A 94 -4.83 9.95 1.51
N GLY A 95 -3.89 9.15 2.02
CA GLY A 95 -2.82 9.61 2.90
C GLY A 95 -1.59 8.72 2.87
N ILE A 96 -0.44 9.34 3.12
CA ILE A 96 0.87 8.69 3.22
C ILE A 96 1.51 9.14 4.54
N LEU A 97 1.86 8.18 5.38
CA LEU A 97 2.65 8.40 6.59
C LEU A 97 4.08 7.96 6.29
N VAL A 98 5.04 8.74 6.76
CA VAL A 98 6.46 8.53 6.52
C VAL A 98 7.15 8.35 7.87
N ASP A 99 8.00 7.34 7.98
CA ASP A 99 8.83 7.16 9.17
C ASP A 99 9.68 8.41 9.47
N GLY A 100 9.93 8.69 10.76
CA GLY A 100 10.73 9.83 11.19
C GLY A 100 12.12 9.85 10.54
N ASP A 101 12.72 8.68 10.34
CA ASP A 101 14.04 8.52 9.73
C ASP A 101 14.06 8.87 8.22
N LEU A 102 12.91 8.77 7.56
CA LEU A 102 12.74 9.13 6.14
C LEU A 102 12.24 10.55 5.93
N ARG A 103 11.86 11.25 7.00
CA ARG A 103 11.28 12.60 6.92
C ARG A 103 12.15 13.57 6.13
N GLU A 104 13.46 13.57 6.41
CA GLU A 104 14.41 14.45 5.73
C GLU A 104 14.66 14.07 4.27
N GLN A 105 14.26 12.86 3.87
CA GLN A 105 14.37 12.38 2.49
C GLN A 105 13.16 12.77 1.64
N VAL A 106 12.06 13.25 2.24
CA VAL A 106 10.88 13.70 1.50
C VAL A 106 11.22 15.03 0.80
N VAL A 107 11.20 15.00 -0.53
CA VAL A 107 11.51 16.19 -1.36
C VAL A 107 10.27 16.82 -1.97
N GLU A 108 9.17 16.07 -2.08
CA GLU A 108 7.94 16.55 -2.71
C GLU A 108 6.71 15.84 -2.13
N VAL A 109 5.63 16.58 -1.93
CA VAL A 109 4.31 16.03 -1.58
C VAL A 109 3.28 16.67 -2.49
N ARG A 110 2.55 15.85 -3.23
CA ARG A 110 1.50 16.28 -4.15
C ARG A 110 0.19 15.59 -3.82
N ARG A 111 -0.83 16.36 -3.47
CA ARG A 111 -2.21 15.91 -3.45
C ARG A 111 -2.82 16.22 -4.81
N ILE A 112 -3.17 15.18 -5.56
CA ILE A 112 -3.70 15.33 -6.92
C ILE A 112 -5.21 15.54 -6.85
N ASN A 113 -5.90 14.65 -6.14
CA ASN A 113 -7.33 14.75 -5.87
C ASN A 113 -7.63 14.00 -4.55
N ASP A 114 -8.90 13.71 -4.26
CA ASP A 114 -9.28 12.97 -3.05
C ASP A 114 -8.89 11.48 -3.10
N LYS A 115 -8.58 10.95 -4.29
CA LYS A 115 -8.28 9.55 -4.58
C LYS A 115 -6.79 9.27 -4.82
N LEU A 116 -5.99 10.30 -5.06
CA LEU A 116 -4.60 10.21 -5.47
C LEU A 116 -3.72 11.20 -4.70
N MET A 117 -2.68 10.65 -4.09
CA MET A 117 -1.63 11.42 -3.42
C MET A 117 -0.29 10.80 -3.76
N MET A 118 0.73 11.64 -3.95
CA MET A 118 2.09 11.22 -4.21
C MET A 118 3.05 11.88 -3.21
N VAL A 119 4.02 11.10 -2.74
CA VAL A 119 5.19 11.60 -2.01
C VAL A 119 6.43 11.16 -2.76
N LYS A 120 7.38 12.07 -2.96
CA LYS A 120 8.69 11.78 -3.54
C LYS A 120 9.74 11.80 -2.45
N LEU A 121 10.57 10.76 -2.42
CA LEU A 121 11.70 10.61 -1.51
C LEU A 121 13.00 10.45 -2.28
N VAL A 122 14.11 10.92 -1.72
CA VAL A 122 15.46 10.69 -2.25
C VAL A 122 16.26 9.87 -1.24
N ILE A 123 16.40 8.56 -1.48
CA ILE A 123 17.03 7.63 -0.56
C ILE A 123 18.26 7.04 -1.23
N GLY A 124 19.45 7.27 -0.65
CA GLY A 124 20.68 6.67 -1.15
C GLY A 124 21.11 7.13 -2.56
N GLY A 125 20.66 8.31 -3.00
CA GLY A 125 20.85 8.81 -4.36
C GLY A 125 19.83 8.27 -5.37
N CYS A 126 18.83 7.52 -4.91
CA CYS A 126 17.71 7.04 -5.70
C CYS A 126 16.45 7.85 -5.39
N THR A 127 15.79 8.38 -6.41
CA THR A 127 14.49 9.04 -6.26
C THR A 127 13.38 8.00 -6.36
N LEU A 128 12.53 7.94 -5.33
CA LEU A 128 11.37 7.06 -5.21
C LEU A 128 10.10 7.91 -5.13
N SER A 129 9.20 7.73 -6.08
CA SER A 129 7.85 8.31 -6.08
C SER A 129 6.85 7.27 -5.59
N VAL A 130 6.21 7.54 -4.45
CA VAL A 130 5.20 6.66 -3.86
C VAL A 130 3.83 7.28 -4.01
N ILE A 131 2.92 6.56 -4.67
CA ILE A 131 1.55 6.98 -4.95
C ILE A 131 0.61 6.15 -4.08
N SER A 132 -0.26 6.83 -3.34
CA SER A 132 -1.42 6.24 -2.69
C SER A 132 -2.64 6.43 -3.58
N ALA A 133 -3.31 5.33 -3.92
CA ALA A 133 -4.47 5.34 -4.80
C ALA A 133 -5.72 4.73 -4.13
N TYR A 134 -6.90 5.26 -4.44
CA TYR A 134 -8.18 4.70 -4.06
C TYR A 134 -9.14 4.76 -5.25
N ALA A 135 -9.31 3.65 -5.95
CA ALA A 135 -10.20 3.58 -7.10
C ALA A 135 -11.68 3.62 -6.64
N PRO A 136 -12.59 4.15 -7.48
CA PRO A 136 -14.03 3.99 -7.28
C PRO A 136 -14.44 2.51 -7.19
N GLN A 137 -15.61 2.27 -6.59
CA GLN A 137 -16.15 0.91 -6.49
C GLN A 137 -16.62 0.44 -7.88
N VAL A 138 -16.23 -0.78 -8.26
CA VAL A 138 -16.52 -1.36 -9.57
C VAL A 138 -18.03 -1.39 -9.86
N GLY A 139 -18.40 -0.93 -11.05
CA GLY A 139 -19.76 -0.99 -11.57
C GLY A 139 -20.75 0.02 -10.99
N LEU A 140 -20.30 0.97 -10.14
CA LEU A 140 -21.18 2.03 -9.63
C LEU A 140 -21.16 3.29 -10.50
N ASP A 141 -20.02 3.63 -11.10
CA ASP A 141 -19.83 4.88 -11.82
C ASP A 141 -18.67 4.73 -12.84
N GLU A 142 -19.03 4.42 -14.09
CA GLU A 142 -18.05 4.24 -15.18
C GLU A 142 -17.29 5.54 -15.49
N GLU A 143 -17.93 6.70 -15.33
CA GLU A 143 -17.29 8.00 -15.56
C GLU A 143 -16.25 8.28 -14.47
N ALA A 144 -16.56 7.97 -13.21
CA ALA A 144 -15.60 8.09 -12.12
C ALA A 144 -14.41 7.11 -12.28
N GLU A 145 -14.65 5.88 -12.74
CA GLU A 145 -13.58 4.92 -13.02
C GLU A 145 -12.65 5.46 -14.13
N LYS A 146 -13.23 5.96 -15.22
CA LYS A 146 -12.48 6.57 -16.32
C LYS A 146 -11.63 7.75 -15.84
N LEU A 147 -12.23 8.71 -15.13
CA LEU A 147 -11.52 9.89 -14.61
C LEU A 147 -10.39 9.49 -13.65
N PHE A 148 -10.61 8.48 -12.80
CA PHE A 148 -9.58 7.98 -11.91
C PHE A 148 -8.35 7.45 -12.67
N TYR A 149 -8.56 6.65 -13.73
CA TYR A 149 -7.46 6.14 -14.54
C TYR A 149 -6.81 7.22 -15.42
N GLU A 150 -7.55 8.23 -15.88
CA GLU A 150 -6.99 9.40 -16.57
C GLU A 150 -6.06 10.20 -15.64
N ASP A 151 -6.51 10.51 -14.42
CA ASP A 151 -5.69 11.22 -13.42
C ASP A 151 -4.46 10.38 -13.04
N LEU A 152 -4.61 9.06 -12.87
CA LEU A 152 -3.50 8.17 -12.54
C LEU A 152 -2.50 8.05 -13.70
N ASP A 153 -2.97 7.99 -14.94
CA ASP A 153 -2.14 8.00 -16.16
C ASP A 153 -1.29 9.28 -16.21
N GLU A 154 -1.88 10.45 -15.98
CA GLU A 154 -1.14 11.73 -15.96
C GLU A 154 -0.04 11.73 -14.89
N VAL A 155 -0.36 11.26 -13.68
CA VAL A 155 0.62 11.20 -12.59
C VAL A 155 1.79 10.26 -12.95
N VAL A 156 1.51 9.07 -13.48
CA VAL A 156 2.57 8.11 -13.82
C VAL A 156 3.42 8.59 -15.00
N ARG A 157 2.82 9.23 -16.01
CA ARG A 157 3.57 9.85 -17.12
C ARG A 157 4.46 11.00 -16.66
N GLY A 158 4.03 11.73 -15.64
CA GLY A 158 4.81 12.82 -15.04
C GLY A 158 6.07 12.36 -14.29
N ILE A 159 6.20 11.06 -13.99
CA ILE A 159 7.34 10.50 -13.27
C ILE A 159 8.40 10.00 -14.26
N PRO A 160 9.63 10.57 -14.26
CA PRO A 160 10.71 10.12 -15.11
C PRO A 160 11.02 8.63 -14.95
N ASN A 161 11.41 7.95 -16.03
CA ASN A 161 11.81 6.54 -15.99
C ASN A 161 13.09 6.29 -15.19
N THR A 162 13.87 7.34 -14.89
CA THR A 162 15.03 7.27 -13.99
C THR A 162 14.62 7.19 -12.52
N GLU A 163 13.40 7.60 -12.18
CA GLU A 163 12.83 7.50 -10.83
C GLU A 163 12.13 6.14 -10.64
N LYS A 164 12.25 5.61 -9.43
CA LYS A 164 11.50 4.42 -9.00
C LYS A 164 10.07 4.84 -8.67
N ILE A 165 9.11 3.97 -8.94
CA ILE A 165 7.71 4.20 -8.62
C ILE A 165 7.15 3.02 -7.83
N VAL A 166 6.38 3.34 -6.79
CA VAL A 166 5.55 2.39 -6.06
C VAL A 166 4.15 2.97 -5.97
N ILE A 167 3.17 2.24 -6.48
CA ILE A 167 1.76 2.62 -6.40
C ILE A 167 1.11 1.62 -5.46
N GLY A 168 0.57 2.07 -4.34
CA GLY A 168 -0.18 1.23 -3.41
C GLY A 168 -1.57 1.77 -3.20
N GLY A 169 -2.56 0.89 -3.17
CA GLY A 169 -3.93 1.36 -3.08
C GLY A 169 -4.99 0.27 -3.11
N ASP A 170 -6.19 0.69 -2.75
CA ASP A 170 -7.41 -0.09 -2.96
C ASP A 170 -7.93 0.22 -4.36
N PHE A 171 -7.82 -0.74 -5.27
CA PHE A 171 -8.25 -0.59 -6.65
C PHE A 171 -9.67 -1.12 -6.88
N ASN A 172 -10.33 -1.69 -5.85
CA ASN A 172 -11.66 -2.32 -5.94
C ASN A 172 -11.82 -3.40 -7.03
N GLY A 173 -10.77 -3.74 -7.78
CA GLY A 173 -10.76 -4.72 -8.86
C GLY A 173 -10.19 -6.07 -8.44
N HIS A 174 -10.68 -7.15 -9.05
CA HIS A 174 -10.14 -8.50 -8.88
C HIS A 174 -9.33 -8.87 -10.11
N ILE A 175 -8.01 -9.04 -9.97
CA ILE A 175 -7.13 -9.40 -11.09
C ILE A 175 -7.25 -10.88 -11.49
N GLY A 176 -7.83 -11.70 -10.61
CA GLY A 176 -8.02 -13.14 -10.79
C GLY A 176 -6.82 -13.97 -10.35
N ALA A 177 -7.01 -15.28 -10.19
CA ALA A 177 -5.96 -16.20 -9.77
C ALA A 177 -4.84 -16.36 -10.81
N THR A 178 -5.20 -16.31 -12.10
CA THR A 178 -4.31 -16.57 -13.23
C THR A 178 -4.08 -15.31 -14.07
N SER A 179 -2.95 -15.27 -14.78
CA SER A 179 -2.56 -14.14 -15.64
C SER A 179 -3.46 -13.96 -16.87
N ASN A 180 -3.95 -15.05 -17.49
CA ASN A 180 -4.86 -15.04 -18.65
C ASN A 180 -4.53 -13.93 -19.69
N GLY A 181 -3.29 -13.91 -20.21
CA GLY A 181 -2.85 -12.93 -21.22
C GLY A 181 -2.11 -11.70 -20.69
N PHE A 182 -1.89 -11.63 -19.36
CA PHE A 182 -1.16 -10.56 -18.68
C PHE A 182 0.13 -11.07 -18.01
N ASP A 183 0.81 -12.08 -18.57
CA ASP A 183 1.99 -12.74 -17.99
C ASP A 183 3.17 -11.78 -17.71
N ASP A 184 3.19 -10.67 -18.43
CA ASP A 184 4.17 -9.60 -18.35
C ASP A 184 4.00 -8.69 -17.13
N VAL A 185 2.81 -8.66 -16.51
CA VAL A 185 2.47 -7.80 -15.35
C VAL A 185 1.84 -8.54 -14.17
N HIS A 186 1.34 -9.76 -14.40
CA HIS A 186 0.68 -10.61 -13.41
C HIS A 186 1.50 -11.89 -13.17
N GLY A 187 1.92 -12.12 -11.94
CA GLY A 187 2.83 -13.22 -11.58
C GLY A 187 2.19 -14.61 -11.41
N SER A 188 0.89 -14.75 -11.73
CA SER A 188 0.09 -15.98 -11.66
C SER A 188 -0.21 -16.50 -10.24
N PHE A 189 -0.06 -15.65 -9.23
CA PHE A 189 -0.45 -15.93 -7.85
C PHE A 189 -1.47 -14.92 -7.31
N GLY A 190 -2.55 -14.67 -8.05
CA GLY A 190 -3.64 -13.82 -7.59
C GLY A 190 -4.71 -14.59 -6.81
N PHE A 191 -5.84 -13.95 -6.52
CA PHE A 191 -6.97 -14.57 -5.83
C PHE A 191 -8.32 -14.30 -6.51
N GLY A 192 -9.17 -15.33 -6.55
CA GLY A 192 -10.54 -15.24 -7.05
C GLY A 192 -10.66 -15.16 -8.58
N GLU A 193 -11.84 -14.76 -9.04
CA GLU A 193 -12.15 -14.57 -10.46
C GLU A 193 -11.93 -13.11 -10.88
N ARG A 194 -11.47 -12.91 -12.11
CA ARG A 194 -11.23 -11.56 -12.65
C ARG A 194 -12.54 -10.82 -12.89
N ASN A 195 -12.60 -9.53 -12.53
CA ASN A 195 -13.73 -8.65 -12.85
C ASN A 195 -13.29 -7.47 -13.76
N GLY A 196 -14.25 -6.63 -14.17
CA GLY A 196 -14.00 -5.46 -15.01
C GLY A 196 -12.91 -4.53 -14.46
N GLY A 197 -13.02 -4.10 -13.20
CA GLY A 197 -12.01 -3.22 -12.58
C GLY A 197 -10.62 -3.87 -12.45
N GLY A 198 -10.55 -5.19 -12.30
CA GLY A 198 -9.28 -5.91 -12.33
C GLY A 198 -8.66 -5.96 -13.72
N THR A 199 -9.48 -6.05 -14.78
CA THR A 199 -9.00 -5.88 -16.16
C THR A 199 -8.50 -4.46 -16.39
N SER A 200 -9.23 -3.42 -15.95
CA SER A 200 -8.78 -2.02 -16.04
C SER A 200 -7.41 -1.83 -15.36
N LEU A 201 -7.22 -2.42 -14.17
CA LEU A 201 -5.95 -2.37 -13.45
C LEU A 201 -4.81 -3.07 -14.21
N LEU A 202 -5.09 -4.23 -14.81
CA LEU A 202 -4.12 -5.00 -15.58
C LEU A 202 -3.74 -4.31 -16.88
N ASP A 203 -4.70 -3.70 -17.57
CA ASP A 203 -4.47 -2.90 -18.78
C ASP A 203 -3.62 -1.67 -18.46
N PHE A 204 -3.94 -0.96 -17.38
CA PHE A 204 -3.13 0.15 -16.86
C PHE A 204 -1.70 -0.30 -16.54
N ALA A 205 -1.55 -1.41 -15.80
CA ALA A 205 -0.24 -1.94 -15.45
C ALA A 205 0.57 -2.30 -16.70
N LYS A 206 -0.07 -2.90 -17.70
CA LYS A 206 0.57 -3.25 -18.98
C LYS A 206 1.01 -2.03 -19.78
N ALA A 207 0.18 -1.00 -19.86
CA ALA A 207 0.49 0.23 -20.58
C ALA A 207 1.74 0.94 -20.03
N PHE A 208 1.98 0.84 -18.72
CA PHE A 208 3.11 1.49 -18.03
C PHE A 208 4.26 0.56 -17.66
N GLU A 209 4.24 -0.69 -18.14
CA GLU A 209 5.20 -1.73 -17.78
C GLU A 209 5.37 -1.88 -16.25
N LEU A 210 4.25 -1.84 -15.52
CA LEU A 210 4.18 -2.06 -14.09
C LEU A 210 3.82 -3.51 -13.80
N VAL A 211 4.41 -4.08 -12.75
CA VAL A 211 4.08 -5.42 -12.25
C VAL A 211 3.22 -5.32 -11.01
N ILE A 212 2.22 -6.18 -10.88
CA ILE A 212 1.36 -6.26 -9.69
C ILE A 212 2.05 -7.15 -8.65
N ALA A 213 2.73 -6.51 -7.69
CA ALA A 213 3.69 -7.10 -6.78
C ALA A 213 3.16 -8.30 -6.00
N ASN A 214 1.95 -8.20 -5.44
CA ASN A 214 1.31 -9.25 -4.65
C ASN A 214 0.91 -10.48 -5.47
N SER A 215 0.97 -10.43 -6.80
CA SER A 215 0.69 -11.58 -7.68
C SER A 215 1.91 -12.42 -8.02
N TYR A 216 3.12 -12.06 -7.57
CA TYR A 216 4.39 -12.72 -7.95
C TYR A 216 4.93 -13.73 -6.95
N PHE A 217 4.32 -13.85 -5.77
CA PHE A 217 4.75 -14.79 -4.76
C PHE A 217 3.66 -15.83 -4.49
N PRO A 218 3.99 -17.13 -4.47
CA PRO A 218 3.06 -18.14 -4.00
C PRO A 218 2.79 -17.90 -2.52
N LYS A 219 1.52 -17.66 -2.16
CA LYS A 219 1.08 -17.43 -0.79
C LYS A 219 -0.14 -18.28 -0.47
N LYS A 220 -0.32 -18.62 0.81
CA LYS A 220 -1.57 -19.23 1.29
C LYS A 220 -2.71 -18.22 1.14
N GLU A 221 -3.95 -18.69 0.96
CA GLU A 221 -5.13 -17.84 0.80
C GLU A 221 -5.22 -16.69 1.81
N ASN A 222 -4.96 -16.96 3.10
CA ASN A 222 -5.05 -15.94 4.15
C ASN A 222 -4.07 -14.77 3.96
N HIS A 223 -3.00 -14.98 3.18
CA HIS A 223 -1.98 -14.00 2.83
C HIS A 223 -2.19 -13.37 1.43
N LEU A 224 -3.19 -13.82 0.66
CA LEU A 224 -3.62 -13.21 -0.60
C LEU A 224 -4.84 -12.32 -0.44
N VAL A 225 -5.76 -12.72 0.44
CA VAL A 225 -7.02 -12.01 0.72
C VAL A 225 -6.74 -10.74 1.50
N THR A 226 -6.98 -9.59 0.87
CA THR A 226 -6.77 -8.26 1.44
C THR A 226 -8.04 -7.69 2.07
N PHE A 227 -9.22 -8.15 1.63
CA PHE A 227 -10.51 -7.75 2.19
C PHE A 227 -11.36 -8.96 2.56
N ARG A 228 -11.99 -8.92 3.73
CA ARG A 228 -12.86 -9.97 4.26
C ARG A 228 -14.12 -9.40 4.88
N SER A 229 -15.28 -9.72 4.28
CA SER A 229 -16.58 -9.50 4.90
C SER A 229 -17.13 -10.79 5.51
N SER A 230 -18.36 -10.74 6.05
CA SER A 230 -19.09 -11.92 6.52
C SER A 230 -19.44 -12.89 5.40
N VAL A 231 -19.48 -12.41 4.15
CA VAL A 231 -19.98 -13.17 2.98
C VAL A 231 -18.94 -13.37 1.89
N ALA A 232 -17.87 -12.57 1.86
CA ALA A 232 -16.89 -12.58 0.79
C ALA A 232 -15.46 -12.42 1.32
N LYS A 233 -14.53 -13.05 0.61
CA LYS A 233 -13.09 -12.81 0.70
C LYS A 233 -12.65 -12.31 -0.67
N THR A 234 -11.87 -11.24 -0.71
CA THR A 234 -11.41 -10.66 -1.97
C THR A 234 -9.97 -10.17 -1.85
N GLN A 235 -9.33 -10.03 -3.00
CA GLN A 235 -8.10 -9.30 -3.19
C GLN A 235 -8.45 -8.07 -4.02
N ILE A 236 -8.27 -6.88 -3.43
CA ILE A 236 -8.60 -5.57 -4.03
C ILE A 236 -7.54 -4.50 -3.73
N ASP A 237 -6.67 -4.79 -2.77
CA ASP A 237 -5.56 -3.96 -2.37
C ASP A 237 -4.29 -4.46 -3.07
N TYR A 238 -3.58 -3.58 -3.77
CA TYR A 238 -2.44 -3.96 -4.59
C TYR A 238 -1.28 -3.00 -4.42
N PHE A 239 -0.08 -3.53 -4.67
CA PHE A 239 1.09 -2.72 -4.95
C PHE A 239 1.56 -2.94 -6.38
N LEU A 240 1.96 -1.87 -7.05
CA LEU A 240 2.53 -1.86 -8.38
C LEU A 240 3.90 -1.19 -8.37
N LEU A 241 4.82 -1.71 -9.17
CA LEU A 241 6.14 -1.12 -9.39
C LEU A 241 6.59 -1.34 -10.84
N ARG A 242 7.56 -0.57 -11.33
CA ARG A 242 8.13 -0.78 -12.67
C ARG A 242 8.71 -2.19 -12.80
N LYS A 243 8.44 -2.83 -13.93
CA LYS A 243 8.97 -4.15 -14.29
C LYS A 243 10.49 -4.21 -14.25
N GLY A 244 11.17 -3.14 -14.70
CA GLY A 244 12.63 -3.02 -14.64
C GLY A 244 13.19 -2.96 -13.21
N ASP A 245 12.36 -2.61 -12.23
CA ASP A 245 12.73 -2.45 -10.82
C ASP A 245 12.37 -3.65 -9.96
N ARG A 246 11.91 -4.74 -10.58
CA ARG A 246 11.53 -5.98 -9.88
C ARG A 246 12.62 -6.52 -8.95
N GLY A 247 13.91 -6.31 -9.27
CA GLY A 247 15.02 -6.77 -8.42
C GLY A 247 15.12 -6.07 -7.06
N LEU A 248 14.50 -4.90 -6.89
CA LEU A 248 14.46 -4.15 -5.63
C LEU A 248 13.44 -4.76 -4.67
N PHE A 249 12.37 -5.35 -5.20
CA PHE A 249 11.24 -5.84 -4.44
C PHE A 249 11.47 -7.29 -3.99
N LYS A 250 11.40 -7.53 -2.68
CA LYS A 250 11.76 -8.81 -2.04
C LYS A 250 10.58 -9.69 -1.73
N ASP A 251 9.53 -9.11 -1.15
CA ASP A 251 8.31 -9.82 -0.81
C ASP A 251 7.13 -8.85 -0.71
N CYS A 252 5.93 -9.34 -1.03
CA CYS A 252 4.67 -8.66 -0.72
C CYS A 252 3.74 -9.64 -0.03
N LYS A 253 3.30 -9.28 1.17
CA LYS A 253 2.55 -10.16 2.06
C LYS A 253 1.41 -9.43 2.75
N VAL A 254 0.28 -10.10 2.89
CA VAL A 254 -0.77 -9.67 3.80
C VAL A 254 -0.44 -10.20 5.20
N ILE A 255 -0.54 -9.33 6.22
CA ILE A 255 -0.34 -9.70 7.62
C ILE A 255 -1.70 -10.08 8.23
N PRO A 256 -1.94 -11.37 8.57
CA PRO A 256 -3.26 -11.82 9.01
C PRO A 256 -3.63 -11.41 10.44
N SER A 257 -2.63 -11.16 11.30
CA SER A 257 -2.81 -10.95 12.75
C SER A 257 -3.10 -9.49 13.13
N GLU A 258 -2.99 -8.56 12.18
CA GLU A 258 -3.23 -7.14 12.44
C GLU A 258 -4.56 -6.71 11.82
N ASN A 259 -5.64 -6.93 12.56
CA ASN A 259 -6.94 -6.36 12.23
C ASN A 259 -6.95 -4.87 12.64
N LEU A 260 -6.11 -4.05 12.00
CA LEU A 260 -6.19 -2.59 12.12
C LEU A 260 -7.58 -2.08 11.72
N THR A 261 -8.28 -2.88 10.91
CA THR A 261 -9.68 -2.69 10.55
C THR A 261 -10.46 -4.01 10.54
N THR A 262 -11.79 -3.93 10.48
CA THR A 262 -12.67 -5.12 10.57
C THR A 262 -12.76 -5.94 9.28
N GLN A 263 -12.38 -5.38 8.12
CA GLN A 263 -12.47 -6.09 6.83
C GLN A 263 -11.20 -6.01 5.99
N HIS A 264 -10.52 -4.84 5.92
CA HIS A 264 -9.23 -4.76 5.23
C HIS A 264 -8.09 -5.25 6.13
N LYS A 265 -7.20 -6.02 5.52
CA LYS A 265 -5.96 -6.48 6.14
C LYS A 265 -4.79 -5.63 5.66
N LEU A 266 -3.76 -5.55 6.49
CA LEU A 266 -2.54 -4.85 6.18
C LEU A 266 -1.78 -5.57 5.05
N LEU A 267 -1.51 -4.85 3.96
CA LEU A 267 -0.63 -5.31 2.88
C LEU A 267 0.75 -4.67 3.03
N VAL A 268 1.81 -5.48 3.06
CA VAL A 268 3.19 -5.03 3.26
C VAL A 268 4.02 -5.37 2.03
N MET A 269 4.86 -4.45 1.58
CA MET A 269 5.83 -4.61 0.50
C MET A 269 7.23 -4.30 1.02
N ASP A 270 8.18 -5.21 0.82
CA ASP A 270 9.57 -5.05 1.22
C ASP A 270 10.43 -4.64 0.01
N LEU A 271 11.10 -3.49 0.10
CA LEU A 271 11.97 -2.92 -0.95
C LEU A 271 13.40 -2.71 -0.45
N GLU A 272 14.36 -3.20 -1.21
CA GLU A 272 15.79 -2.96 -0.99
C GLU A 272 16.27 -1.79 -1.87
N ILE A 273 16.72 -0.70 -1.25
CA ILE A 273 17.26 0.47 -1.97
C ILE A 273 18.76 0.62 -1.65
N LYS A 274 19.60 0.36 -2.65
CA LYS A 274 21.05 0.47 -2.47
C LYS A 274 21.48 1.92 -2.34
N ARG A 275 22.32 2.21 -1.33
CA ARG A 275 22.94 3.52 -1.17
C ARG A 275 24.14 3.62 -2.11
N ALA A 276 24.15 4.64 -2.96
CA ALA A 276 25.36 4.98 -3.69
C ALA A 276 26.48 5.35 -2.69
N LYS A 277 27.61 4.62 -2.74
CA LYS A 277 28.80 5.00 -1.97
C LYS A 277 29.27 6.39 -2.44
N ARG A 278 29.25 7.38 -1.54
CA ARG A 278 29.96 8.65 -1.79
C ARG A 278 31.44 8.31 -2.04
N LYS A 279 31.95 8.59 -3.24
CA LYS A 279 33.40 8.67 -3.45
C LYS A 279 33.91 9.78 -2.54
N LYS A 280 34.74 9.45 -1.55
CA LYS A 280 35.53 10.47 -0.84
C LYS A 280 36.39 11.14 -1.90
N ILE A 281 36.12 12.41 -2.19
CA ILE A 281 37.09 13.24 -2.89
C ILE A 281 38.22 13.41 -1.90
N ALA A 282 39.37 12.79 -2.18
CA ALA A 282 40.59 13.08 -1.46
C ALA A 282 40.93 14.56 -1.77
N SER A 283 40.96 15.38 -0.73
CA SER A 283 41.60 16.69 -0.80
C SER A 283 43.10 16.45 -0.80
N ASP A 284 43.76 16.74 -1.91
CA ASP A 284 45.22 16.85 -2.02
C ASP A 284 45.74 18.08 -1.27
#